data_AF-A6L6I0-F1
#
_entry.id   AF-A6L6I0-F1
#
_cell.length_a   1.000
_cell.length_b   1.000
_cell.length_c   1.000
_cell.angle_alpha   90.00
_cell.angle_beta   90.00
_cell.angle_gamma   90.00
#
_symmetry.space_group_name_H-M   'P 1'
#
loop_
_entity.id
_entity.type
_entity.pdbx_description
1 polymer ?
#
loop_
_entity_poly.entity_id
_entity_poly.type
_entity_poly.pdbx_seq_one_letter_code
_entity_poly.pdbx_strand_id
1 'polypeptide(L)'
;MVNYTKPMSWITGNAMVINTDKYQDKVCKRYLYHYLSAYNFNSIISGSGQPQIVRTPLEKLKITLPTISEQKQKAIIFDKIQDKIDINHKVLNLYIGQKQYLLRQMFI
;
A
#
# COMPACT_ATOMS: atom_id res chain seq x y z
N MET A 1 -5.48 -3.69 4.80
CA MET A 1 -4.95 -2.94 3.63
C MET A 1 -4.38 -1.62 4.12
N VAL A 2 -3.19 -1.24 3.64
CA VAL A 2 -2.56 0.05 3.96
C VAL A 2 -2.73 0.97 2.75
N ASN A 3 -3.15 2.21 2.98
CA ASN A 3 -3.39 3.18 1.93
C ASN A 3 -2.45 4.37 2.05
N TYR A 4 -1.93 4.84 0.91
CA TYR A 4 -1.26 6.12 0.79
C TYR A 4 -2.19 7.10 0.06
N THR A 5 -2.65 8.14 0.76
CA THR A 5 -3.70 9.03 0.26
C THR A 5 -3.16 10.42 -0.08
N LYS A 6 -3.87 11.10 -0.97
CA LYS A 6 -3.63 12.52 -1.28
C LYS A 6 -4.09 13.40 -0.10
N PRO A 7 -3.59 14.64 0.02
CA PRO A 7 -4.13 15.61 0.96
C PRO A 7 -5.64 15.80 0.80
N MET A 8 -6.32 16.24 1.87
CA MET A 8 -7.77 16.49 1.88
C MET A 8 -8.62 15.25 1.56
N SER A 9 -8.18 14.07 1.99
CA SER A 9 -8.96 12.83 1.90
C SER A 9 -9.85 12.63 3.13
N TRP A 10 -11.08 12.16 2.92
CA TRP A 10 -11.98 11.78 4.01
C TRP A 10 -11.56 10.45 4.65
N ILE A 11 -11.48 10.41 5.97
CA ILE A 11 -11.11 9.22 6.75
C ILE A 11 -12.33 8.73 7.52
N THR A 12 -12.68 7.46 7.38
CA THR A 12 -13.81 6.85 8.11
C THR A 12 -13.43 6.47 9.53
N GLY A 13 -14.43 6.24 10.40
CA GLY A 13 -14.20 5.85 11.79
C GLY A 13 -13.50 4.49 11.99
N ASN A 14 -13.41 3.66 10.95
CA ASN A 14 -12.76 2.35 10.99
C ASN A 14 -11.31 2.37 10.48
N ALA A 15 -10.78 3.56 10.19
CA ALA A 15 -9.41 3.73 9.72
C ALA A 15 -8.52 4.35 10.79
N MET A 16 -7.23 4.00 10.74
CA MET A 16 -6.20 4.60 11.58
C MET A 16 -5.27 5.44 10.71
N VAL A 17 -4.88 6.59 11.22
CA VAL A 17 -3.99 7.53 10.51
C VAL A 17 -2.65 7.60 11.23
N ILE A 18 -1.58 7.40 10.47
CA ILE A 18 -0.21 7.56 10.96
C ILE A 18 0.31 8.90 10.42
N ASN A 19 0.48 9.89 11.31
CA ASN A 19 1.06 11.18 10.95
C ASN A 19 2.56 11.20 11.30
N THR A 20 3.40 11.51 10.31
CA THR A 20 4.86 11.62 10.44
C THR A 20 5.40 13.02 10.12
N ASP A 21 4.52 14.04 10.02
CA ASP A 21 4.86 15.41 9.63
C ASP A 21 5.91 16.05 10.54
N LYS A 22 5.89 15.71 11.83
CA LYS A 22 6.87 16.18 12.83
C LYS A 22 8.20 15.41 12.80
N TYR A 23 8.31 14.36 11.98
CA TYR A 23 9.43 13.42 11.96
C TYR A 23 10.02 13.23 10.56
N GLN A 24 9.91 14.23 9.69
CA GLN A 24 10.35 14.15 8.29
C GLN A 24 11.84 13.83 8.14
N ASP A 25 12.67 14.27 9.08
CA ASP A 25 14.12 13.98 9.10
C ASP A 25 14.44 12.54 9.50
N LYS A 26 13.48 11.82 10.09
CA LYS A 26 13.64 10.45 10.58
C LYS A 26 12.90 9.43 9.74
N VAL A 27 11.76 9.82 9.16
CA VAL A 27 10.84 8.90 8.47
C VAL A 27 10.44 9.43 7.11
N CYS A 28 10.78 8.68 6.07
CA CYS A 28 10.21 8.88 4.75
C CYS A 28 8.81 8.23 4.71
N LYS A 29 7.76 9.05 4.53
CA LYS A 29 6.37 8.59 4.42
C LYS A 29 6.18 7.46 3.40
N ARG A 30 6.85 7.59 2.25
CA ARG A 30 6.71 6.63 1.14
C ARG A 30 7.37 5.29 1.46
N TYR A 31 8.54 5.33 2.09
CA TYR A 31 9.18 4.12 2.61
C TYR A 31 8.31 3.43 3.66
N LEU A 32 7.77 4.19 4.63
CA LEU A 32 6.90 3.64 5.66
C LEU A 32 5.66 2.98 5.07
N TYR A 33 5.06 3.60 4.03
CA TYR A 33 3.96 3.00 3.30
C TYR A 33 4.32 1.63 2.71
N HIS A 34 5.46 1.52 2.01
CA HIS A 34 5.91 0.24 1.45
C HIS A 34 6.17 -0.81 2.53
N TYR A 35 6.86 -0.41 3.60
CA TYR A 35 7.15 -1.29 4.74
C TYR A 35 5.87 -1.83 5.38
N LEU A 36 4.93 -0.95 5.72
CA LEU A 36 3.66 -1.33 6.34
C LEU A 36 2.77 -2.12 5.39
N SER A 37 2.80 -1.84 4.09
CA SER A 37 2.03 -2.61 3.10
C SER A 37 2.50 -4.06 2.98
N ALA A 38 3.79 -4.32 3.23
CA ALA A 38 4.36 -5.66 3.30
C ALA A 38 4.28 -6.31 4.71
N TYR A 39 3.90 -5.55 5.73
CA TYR A 39 3.85 -6.04 7.11
C TYR A 39 2.63 -6.93 7.35
N ASN A 40 2.82 -8.02 8.09
CA ASN A 40 1.73 -8.90 8.49
C ASN A 40 1.05 -8.41 9.78
N PHE A 41 -0.13 -7.83 9.65
CA PHE A 41 -0.91 -7.29 10.76
C PHE A 41 -1.74 -8.32 11.54
N ASN A 42 -1.70 -9.61 11.19
CA ASN A 42 -2.56 -10.63 11.81
C ASN A 42 -2.40 -10.71 13.34
N SER A 43 -1.21 -10.38 13.87
CA SER A 43 -0.94 -10.36 15.31
C SER A 43 -1.59 -9.20 16.06
N ILE A 44 -2.03 -8.15 15.36
CA ILE A 44 -2.62 -6.94 15.96
C ILE A 44 -4.07 -6.72 15.56
N ILE A 45 -4.60 -7.57 14.68
CA ILE A 45 -6.01 -7.62 14.35
C ILE A 45 -6.73 -8.41 15.45
N SER A 46 -7.86 -7.89 15.92
CA SER A 46 -8.72 -8.55 16.89
C SER A 46 -10.18 -8.54 16.42
N GLY A 47 -11.02 -9.38 17.04
CA GLY A 47 -12.42 -9.55 16.68
C GLY A 47 -12.63 -10.66 15.65
N SER A 48 -13.53 -11.59 15.96
CA SER A 48 -13.87 -12.72 15.08
C SER A 48 -14.89 -12.35 14.00
N GLY A 49 -15.91 -11.56 14.35
CA GLY A 49 -16.96 -11.12 13.42
C GLY A 49 -16.60 -9.89 12.58
N GLN A 50 -15.81 -8.97 13.13
CA GLN A 50 -15.28 -7.80 12.43
C GLN A 50 -13.82 -7.60 12.80
N PRO A 51 -12.87 -8.10 11.98
CA PRO A 51 -11.45 -7.92 12.25
C PRO A 51 -11.07 -6.44 12.19
N GLN A 52 -10.59 -5.89 13.30
CA GLN A 52 -10.14 -4.50 13.41
C GLN A 52 -8.73 -4.44 14.00
N ILE A 53 -7.91 -3.52 13.47
CA ILE A 53 -6.62 -3.19 14.08
C ILE A 53 -6.89 -2.39 15.36
N VAL A 54 -6.33 -2.87 16.47
CA VAL A 54 -6.47 -2.20 17.77
C VAL A 54 -5.31 -1.25 18.01
N ARG A 55 -5.58 -0.13 18.67
CA ARG A 55 -4.59 0.90 18.99
C ARG A 55 -3.45 0.39 19.88
N THR A 56 -3.77 -0.31 20.96
CA THR A 56 -2.77 -0.73 21.95
C THR A 56 -1.69 -1.65 21.39
N PRO A 57 -2.01 -2.69 20.59
CA PRO A 57 -0.98 -3.50 19.93
C PRO A 57 -0.22 -2.73 18.85
N LEU A 58 -0.89 -1.84 18.11
CA LEU A 58 -0.25 -1.02 17.08
C LEU A 58 0.79 -0.04 17.66
N GLU A 59 0.51 0.58 18.81
CA GLU A 59 1.45 1.49 19.50
C GLU A 59 2.70 0.75 20.00
N LYS A 60 2.60 -0.55 20.28
CA LYS A 60 3.72 -1.40 20.71
C LYS A 60 4.53 -1.95 19.54
N LEU A 61 4.08 -1.74 18.29
CA LEU A 61 4.77 -2.22 17.11
C LEU A 61 6.12 -1.49 16.98
N LYS A 62 7.21 -2.25 17.10
CA LYS A 62 8.56 -1.74 16.86
C LYS A 62 8.92 -1.92 15.40
N ILE A 63 9.30 -0.84 14.75
CA ILE A 63 9.83 -0.84 13.38
C ILE A 63 11.30 -0.45 13.40
N THR A 64 12.13 -1.16 12.65
CA THR A 64 13.51 -0.78 12.43
C THR A 64 13.58 0.17 11.24
N LEU A 65 14.11 1.36 11.46
CA LEU A 65 14.24 2.38 10.43
C LEU A 65 15.71 2.54 10.05
N PRO A 66 16.07 2.32 8.77
CA PRO A 66 17.39 2.66 8.27
C PRO A 66 17.55 4.19 8.18
N THR A 67 18.71 4.67 7.74
CA THR A 67 18.94 6.11 7.60
C THR A 67 17.93 6.74 6.63
N ILE A 68 17.62 8.02 6.82
CA ILE A 68 16.63 8.72 5.97
C ILE A 68 17.01 8.69 4.48
N SER A 69 18.31 8.68 4.16
CA SER A 69 18.81 8.56 2.80
C SER A 69 18.48 7.20 2.20
N GLU A 70 18.77 6.12 2.91
CA GLU A 70 18.47 4.74 2.47
C GLU A 70 16.96 4.52 2.32
N GLN A 71 16.15 5.08 3.23
CA GLN A 71 14.70 5.01 3.13
C GLN A 71 14.21 5.63 1.81
N LYS A 72 14.71 6.83 1.44
CA LYS A 72 14.34 7.51 0.19
C LYS A 72 14.77 6.69 -1.03
N GLN A 73 15.99 6.15 -1.04
CA GLN A 73 16.48 5.31 -2.14
C GLN A 73 15.62 4.05 -2.31
N LYS A 74 15.34 3.33 -1.23
CA LYS A 74 14.47 2.14 -1.24
C LYS A 74 13.06 2.48 -1.71
N ALA A 75 12.48 3.58 -1.23
CA ALA A 75 11.15 4.01 -1.63
C ALA A 75 11.04 4.25 -3.15
N ILE A 76 12.04 4.91 -3.75
CA ILE A 76 12.08 5.14 -5.21
C ILE A 76 12.13 3.82 -5.97
N ILE A 77 12.93 2.86 -5.51
CA ILE A 77 13.03 1.54 -6.16
C ILE A 77 11.70 0.80 -6.07
N PHE A 78 11.08 0.78 -4.89
CA PHE A 78 9.78 0.12 -4.69
C PHE A 78 8.66 0.77 -5.50
N ASP A 79 8.65 2.11 -5.61
CA ASP A 79 7.71 2.81 -6.47
C ASP A 79 7.85 2.41 -7.93
N LYS A 80 9.08 2.39 -8.47
CA LYS A 80 9.32 1.96 -9.86
C LYS A 80 8.86 0.53 -10.13
N ILE A 81 9.03 -0.37 -9.17
CA ILE A 81 8.58 -1.76 -9.28
C ILE A 81 7.05 -1.81 -9.27
N GLN A 82 6.41 -1.08 -8.35
CA GLN A 82 4.95 -1.02 -8.27
C GLN A 82 4.34 -0.43 -9.53
N ASP A 83 4.91 0.67 -10.05
CA ASP A 83 4.46 1.29 -11.30
C ASP A 83 4.53 0.30 -12.47
N LYS A 84 5.60 -0.49 -12.55
CA LYS A 84 5.76 -1.52 -13.59
C LYS A 84 4.72 -2.63 -13.46
N ILE A 85 4.42 -3.07 -12.23
CA ILE A 85 3.36 -4.05 -11.97
C ILE A 85 2.00 -3.50 -12.42
N ASP A 86 1.70 -2.25 -12.08
CA ASP A 86 0.43 -1.61 -12.43
C ASP A 86 0.27 -1.45 -13.96
N ILE A 87 1.35 -1.08 -14.66
CA ILE A 87 1.38 -1.01 -16.13
C ILE A 87 1.12 -2.41 -16.72
N ASN A 88 1.81 -3.44 -16.22
CA ASN A 88 1.64 -4.81 -16.70
C ASN A 88 0.20 -5.31 -16.51
N HIS A 89 -0.42 -5.04 -15.36
CA HIS A 89 -1.83 -5.38 -15.13
C HIS A 89 -2.78 -4.66 -16.09
N LYS A 90 -2.53 -3.36 -16.37
CA LYS A 90 -3.32 -2.62 -17.37
C LYS A 90 -3.19 -3.22 -18.76
N VAL A 91 -1.96 -3.51 -19.19
CA VAL A 91 -1.68 -4.14 -20.49
C VAL A 91 -2.34 -5.51 -20.58
N LEU A 92 -2.25 -6.33 -19.53
CA LEU A 92 -2.92 -7.63 -19.48
C LEU A 92 -4.44 -7.51 -19.67
N ASN A 93 -5.07 -6.56 -18.97
CA ASN A 93 -6.52 -6.32 -19.09
C ASN A 93 -6.92 -5.87 -20.51
N LEU A 94 -6.09 -5.04 -21.15
CA LEU A 94 -6.29 -4.65 -22.56
C LEU A 94 -6.22 -5.86 -23.49
N TYR A 95 -5.23 -6.74 -23.33
CA TYR A 95 -5.13 -7.96 -24.13
C TYR A 95 -6.29 -8.93 -23.90
N ILE A 96 -6.78 -9.06 -22.66
CA ILE A 96 -7.98 -9.86 -22.37
C ILE A 96 -9.20 -9.29 -23.10
N GLY A 97 -9.39 -7.96 -23.06
CA GLY A 97 -10.48 -7.29 -23.78
C GLY A 97 -10.38 -7.47 -25.30
N GLN A 98 -9.18 -7.29 -25.87
CA GLN A 98 -8.93 -7.50 -27.29
C GLN A 98 -9.21 -8.95 -27.70
N LYS A 99 -8.73 -9.93 -26.93
CA LYS A 99 -8.98 -11.35 -27.17
C LYS A 99 -10.48 -11.66 -27.20
N GLN A 100 -11.23 -11.16 -26.23
CA GLN A 100 -12.69 -11.36 -26.18
C GLN A 100 -13.40 -10.73 -27.38
N TYR A 101 -12.97 -9.54 -27.82
CA TYR A 101 -13.52 -8.90 -29.01
C TYR A 101 -13.25 -9.72 -30.27
N LEU A 102 -12.00 -10.14 -30.51
CA LEU A 102 -11.64 -10.94 -31.69
C LEU A 102 -12.38 -12.27 -31.72
N LEU A 103 -12.47 -12.97 -30.59
CA LEU A 103 -13.24 -14.22 -30.49
C LEU A 103 -14.72 -14.03 -30.86
N ARG A 104 -15.34 -12.90 -30.46
CA ARG A 104 -16.72 -12.59 -30.86
C ARG A 104 -16.86 -12.36 -32.37
N GLN A 105 -15.82 -11.85 -33.04
CA GLN A 105 -15.84 -11.62 -34.49
C GLN A 105 -15.59 -12.90 -35.30
N MET A 106 -14.94 -13.92 -34.72
CA MET A 106 -14.62 -15.18 -35.41
C MET A 106 -15.80 -16.13 -35.61
N PHE A 107 -16.86 -16.01 -34.81
CA PHE A 107 -18.05 -16.87 -34.86
C PHE A 107 -19.27 -16.15 -35.43
N ILE A 108 -19.04 -15.19 -36.33
CA ILE A 108 -20.04 -14.55 -37.19
C ILE A 108 -19.92 -15.16 -38.59
#